data_AF-A0A1T4RG82-F1
#
_entry.id   AF-A0A1T4RG82-F1
#
_cell.length_a   1.000
_cell.length_b   1.000
_cell.length_c   1.000
_cell.angle_alpha   90.00
_cell.angle_beta   90.00
_cell.angle_gamma   90.00
#
_symmetry.space_group_name_H-M   'P 1'
#
loop_
_entity.id
_entity.type
_entity.pdbx_description
1 polymer ?
#
loop_
_entity_poly.entity_id
_entity_poly.type
_entity_poly.pdbx_seq_one_letter_code
_entity_poly.pdbx_strand_id
1 'polypeptide(L)' 'MDKCTRELLGFQDESLIFEKDRWFSRGVDKKNRKFNRIDGLYAKVPTHCESCGVLFQS' A
#
# COMPACT_ATOMS: atom_id res chain seq x y z
N MET A 1 1.67 -4.05 7.18
CA MET A 1 1.37 -5.37 6.57
C MET A 1 2.69 -6.06 6.25
N ASP A 2 2.82 -7.36 6.51
CA ASP A 2 4.02 -8.15 6.17
C ASP A 2 4.02 -8.65 4.71
N LYS A 3 5.17 -9.15 4.24
CA LYS A 3 5.37 -9.60 2.85
C LYS A 3 4.47 -10.78 2.45
N CYS A 4 4.30 -11.78 3.32
CA CYS A 4 3.48 -12.96 3.03
C CYS A 4 2.01 -12.56 2.82
N THR A 5 1.50 -11.68 3.69
CA THR A 5 0.14 -11.13 3.55
C THR A 5 -0.05 -10.36 2.24
N ARG A 6 0.95 -9.59 1.79
CA ARG A 6 0.88 -8.85 0.50
C ARG A 6 0.77 -9.81 -0.68
N GLU A 7 1.60 -10.87 -0.69
CA GLU A 7 1.61 -11.88 -1.74
C GLU A 7 0.27 -12.64 -1.81
N LEU A 8 -0.27 -13.05 -0.66
CA LEU A 8 -1.58 -13.72 -0.58
C LEU A 8 -2.73 -12.85 -1.14
N LEU A 9 -2.63 -11.54 -0.99
CA LEU A 9 -3.63 -10.58 -1.48
C LEU A 9 -3.36 -10.11 -2.92
N GLY A 10 -2.28 -10.59 -3.55
CA GLY A 10 -1.91 -10.23 -4.91
C GLY A 10 -1.38 -8.81 -5.08
N PHE A 11 -0.92 -8.16 -4.01
CA PHE A 11 -0.33 -6.82 -4.10
C PHE A 11 1.13 -6.90 -4.58
N GLN A 12 1.36 -6.43 -5.80
CA GLN A 12 2.70 -6.43 -6.44
C GLN A 12 3.41 -5.07 -6.40
N ASP A 13 2.69 -3.99 -6.06
CA ASP A 13 3.25 -2.65 -6.04
C ASP A 13 4.06 -2.42 -4.77
N GLU A 14 5.39 -2.32 -4.88
CA GLU A 14 6.30 -2.11 -3.75
C GLU A 14 6.23 -0.68 -3.18
N SER A 15 5.72 0.29 -3.95
CA SER A 15 5.56 1.67 -3.49
C SER A 15 4.42 1.84 -2.50
N LEU A 16 3.53 0.86 -2.39
CA LEU A 16 2.41 0.90 -1.45
C LEU A 16 2.91 0.57 -0.03
N ILE A 17 2.80 1.53 0.89
CA ILE A 17 3.15 1.42 2.31
C ILE A 17 1.87 1.17 3.12
N PHE A 18 1.94 0.24 4.06
CA PHE A 18 0.82 -0.11 4.95
C PHE A 18 1.18 0.18 6.41
N GLU A 19 0.41 1.05 7.07
CA GLU A 19 0.61 1.37 8.48
C GLU A 19 0.48 0.09 9.33
N LYS A 20 1.51 -0.20 10.13
CA LYS A 20 1.53 -1.35 11.04
C LYS A 20 0.35 -1.17 12.00
N ASP A 21 -0.53 -2.17 12.06
CA ASP A 21 -1.72 -2.21 12.91
C ASP A 21 -2.95 -1.36 12.49
N ARG A 22 -2.88 -0.59 11.39
CA ARG A 22 -4.02 0.20 10.87
C ARG A 22 -4.40 -0.05 9.42
N TRP A 23 -3.68 -0.93 8.74
CA TRP A 23 -3.91 -1.24 7.34
C TRP A 23 -5.19 -2.05 7.06
N PHE A 24 -5.83 -2.64 8.07
CA PHE A 24 -6.99 -3.51 7.91
C PHE A 24 -8.14 -3.09 8.81
N SER A 25 -9.36 -3.05 8.26
CA SER A 25 -10.58 -2.90 9.04
C SER A 25 -11.74 -3.68 8.43
N ARG A 26 -12.79 -3.92 9.21
CA ARG A 26 -14.05 -4.52 8.74
C ARG A 26 -15.13 -3.44 8.70
N GLY A 27 -15.96 -3.47 7.67
CA GLY A 27 -17.02 -2.50 7.47
C GLY A 27 -18.35 -3.14 7.07
N VAL A 28 -19.39 -2.31 7.12
CA VAL A 28 -20.73 -2.63 6.63
C VAL A 28 -21.18 -1.50 5.72
N ASP A 29 -21.65 -1.84 4.53
CA ASP A 29 -22.10 -0.82 3.57
C ASP A 29 -23.54 -0.36 3.84
N LYS A 30 -24.03 0.60 3.06
CA LYS A 30 -25.40 1.14 3.18
C LYS A 30 -26.51 0.09 2.95
N LYS A 31 -26.18 -1.07 2.38
CA LYS A 31 -27.08 -2.19 2.12
C LYS A 31 -26.88 -3.32 3.13
N ASN A 32 -26.22 -3.05 4.26
CA ASN A 32 -25.93 -4.02 5.32
C ASN A 32 -25.01 -5.19 4.89
N ARG A 33 -24.23 -5.03 3.81
CA ARG A 33 -23.28 -6.04 3.34
C ARG A 33 -21.94 -5.86 4.04
N LYS A 34 -21.38 -6.96 4.56
CA LYS A 34 -20.07 -6.98 5.21
C LYS A 34 -18.96 -6.88 4.16
N PHE A 35 -17.92 -6.10 4.44
CA PHE A 35 -16.73 -6.02 3.62
C PHE A 35 -15.47 -5.90 4.47
N ASN A 36 -14.34 -6.30 3.89
CA ASN A 36 -13.02 -6.06 4.42
C ASN A 36 -12.44 -4.83 3.72
N ARG A 37 -11.87 -3.92 4.49
CA ARG A 37 -11.21 -2.71 3.99
C ARG A 37 -9.71 -2.83 4.25
N ILE A 38 -8.95 -2.51 3.21
CA ILE A 38 -7.49 -2.48 3.25
C ILE A 38 -7.09 -1.06 2.88
N ASP A 39 -6.40 -0.37 3.78
CA ASP A 39 -5.92 0.99 3.59
C ASP A 39 -4.39 0.98 3.44
N GLY A 40 -3.91 1.61 2.37
CA GLY A 40 -2.49 1.78 2.07
C GLY A 40 -2.20 3.21 1.61
N LEU A 41 -0.95 3.62 1.74
CA LEU A 41 -0.44 4.92 1.33
C LEU A 41 0.58 4.71 0.22
N TYR A 42 0.52 5.49 -0.85
CA TYR A 42 1.59 5.51 -1.83
C TYR A 42 2.81 6.24 -1.27
N ALA A 43 3.96 5.56 -1.27
CA ALA A 43 5.24 6.22 -1.09
C ALA A 43 5.45 7.20 -2.24
N LYS A 44 5.99 8.37 -1.94
CA LYS A 44 6.46 9.28 -2.98
C LYS A 44 7.64 8.59 -3.67
N VAL A 45 7.49 8.26 -4.94
CA VAL A 45 8.62 7.77 -5.75
C VAL A 45 9.67 8.89 -5.74
N PRO A 46 10.92 8.63 -5.28
CA PRO A 46 11.98 9.63 -5.33
C PRO A 46 12.13 10.12 -6.77
N THR A 47 12.14 11.44 -6.99
CA THR A 47 12.37 12.00 -8.32
C THR A 47 13.83 11.85 -8.78
N HIS A 48 14.70 11.43 -7.87
CA HIS A 48 16.13 11.27 -8.08
C HIS A 48 16.66 10.05 -7.33
N CYS A 49 17.77 9.50 -7.80
CA CYS A 49 18.48 8.42 -7.10
C CYS A 49 19.05 8.93 -5.77
N GLU A 50 18.75 8.27 -4.66
CA GLU A 50 19.23 8.68 -3.33
C GLU A 50 20.76 8.57 -3.18
N SER A 51 21.42 7.74 -3.98
CA SER A 51 22.88 7.53 -3.90
C SER A 51 23.69 8.52 -4.76
N CYS A 52 23.14 9.02 -5.86
CA CYS A 52 23.89 9.88 -6.80
C CYS A 52 23.16 11.17 -7.21
N GLY A 53 21.91 11.38 -6.76
CA GLY A 53 21.15 12.60 -7.00
C GLY A 53 20.62 12.79 -8.43
N VAL A 54 20.89 11.86 -9.35
CA VAL A 54 20.42 11.94 -10.74
C VAL A 54 18.91 11.81 -10.79
N LEU A 55 18.25 12.75 -11.46
CA LEU A 55 16.80 12.71 -11.71
C LEU A 55 16.44 11.52 -12.59
N PHE A 56 15.40 10.77 -12.21
CA PHE A 56 14.84 9.74 -13.08
C PHE A 56 14.10 10.45 -14.23
N GLN A 57 14.64 10.37 -15.45
CA GLN A 57 13.98 10.95 -16.62
C GLN A 57 12.77 10.10 -17.03
N SER A 58 11.64 10.77 -17.23
CA SER A 58 10.35 10.25 -17.71
C SER A 58 10.35 9.97 -19.21
#